data_AF-A0A7J4M300-F1
#
_entry.id   AF-A0A7J4M300-F1
#
_cell.length_a   1.000
_cell.length_b   1.000
_cell.length_c   1.000
_cell.angle_alpha   90.00
_cell.angle_beta   90.00
_cell.angle_gamma   90.00
#
_symmetry.space_group_name_H-M   'P 1'
#
loop_
_entity.id
_entity.type
_entity.pdbx_description
1 polymer ?
#
loop_
_entity_poly.entity_id
_entity_poly.type
_entity_poly.pdbx_seq_one_letter_code
_entity_poly.pdbx_strand_id
1 'polypeptide(L)'
;MINGDLKHEFGKISTQEWRETLKILDLLSSRVKKVVLVKGNHDTILEPIARMREISIVDFYFPGKKKDICITHGHKIWKDPEFRRAKTIIIGNEHPSISIRDGVKSELYKCFLVGKWNGKKLVAMPSILPIIEGTDVRREKILSPYLKQPLKDFEVFVVGDKVYRFGKLEDLK
;
A
#
# COMPACT_ATOMS: atom_id res chain seq x y z
N MET A 1 6.66 8.56 -5.84
CA MET A 1 6.90 7.12 -5.60
C MET A 1 5.55 6.44 -5.57
N ILE A 2 5.44 5.25 -6.18
CA ILE A 2 4.23 4.43 -6.24
C ILE A 2 4.53 3.13 -5.50
N ASN A 3 3.67 2.75 -4.54
CA ASN A 3 3.91 1.60 -3.67
C ASN A 3 3.20 0.33 -4.14
N GLY A 4 3.66 -0.23 -5.26
CA GLY A 4 3.11 -1.46 -5.84
C GLY A 4 1.77 -1.29 -6.56
N ASP A 5 1.38 -2.37 -7.23
CA ASP A 5 0.08 -2.62 -7.87
C ASP A 5 -0.47 -1.40 -8.63
N LEU A 6 0.40 -0.80 -9.46
CA LEU A 6 -0.03 0.19 -10.45
C LEU A 6 -0.97 -0.44 -11.50
N LYS A 7 -1.00 -1.77 -11.56
CA LYS A 7 -1.87 -2.59 -12.39
C LYS A 7 -2.79 -3.43 -11.53
N HIS A 8 -3.98 -3.68 -12.05
CA HIS A 8 -5.01 -4.40 -11.32
C HIS A 8 -5.71 -5.40 -12.21
N GLU A 9 -4.99 -6.43 -12.70
CA GLU A 9 -5.60 -7.67 -13.19
C GLU A 9 -4.64 -8.88 -13.15
N PHE A 10 -5.21 -10.05 -12.84
CA PHE A 10 -4.56 -11.36 -12.72
C PHE A 10 -4.51 -12.14 -14.07
N GLY A 11 -4.54 -11.45 -15.23
CA GLY A 11 -4.78 -12.07 -16.54
C GLY A 11 -3.87 -11.63 -17.70
N LYS A 12 -4.30 -11.93 -18.95
CA LYS A 12 -3.70 -11.37 -20.17
C LYS A 12 -4.02 -9.88 -20.21
N ILE A 13 -2.99 -9.06 -20.04
CA ILE A 13 -3.07 -7.60 -20.12
C ILE A 13 -3.86 -7.19 -21.37
N SER A 14 -4.89 -6.35 -21.19
CA SER A 14 -5.48 -5.66 -22.32
C SER A 14 -4.47 -4.62 -22.84
N THR A 15 -4.34 -4.51 -24.16
CA THR A 15 -3.51 -3.46 -24.79
C THR A 15 -3.91 -2.05 -24.33
N GLN A 16 -5.16 -1.88 -23.89
CA GLN A 16 -5.68 -0.64 -23.33
C GLN A 16 -5.10 -0.32 -21.94
N GLU A 17 -5.21 -1.22 -20.96
CA GLU A 17 -4.68 -1.03 -19.60
C GLU A 17 -3.17 -0.74 -19.65
N TRP A 18 -2.47 -1.43 -20.56
CA TRP A 18 -1.06 -1.20 -20.82
C TRP A 18 -0.76 0.23 -21.28
N ARG A 19 -1.51 0.71 -22.27
CA ARG A 19 -1.36 2.07 -22.82
C ARG A 19 -1.73 3.13 -21.79
N GLU A 20 -2.72 2.88 -20.95
CA GLU A 20 -3.14 3.81 -19.89
C GLU A 20 -2.10 3.89 -18.77
N THR A 21 -1.57 2.76 -18.33
CA THR A 21 -0.45 2.71 -17.36
C THR A 21 0.74 3.52 -17.87
N LEU A 22 1.10 3.35 -19.15
CA LEU A 22 2.17 4.11 -19.80
C LEU A 22 1.90 5.61 -19.80
N LYS A 23 0.68 6.03 -20.15
CA LYS A 23 0.29 7.45 -20.12
C LYS A 23 0.40 8.05 -18.73
N ILE A 24 0.03 7.31 -17.68
CA ILE A 24 0.18 7.76 -16.29
C ILE A 24 1.66 7.94 -15.96
N LEU A 25 2.51 6.98 -16.31
CA LEU A 25 3.95 7.05 -16.05
C LEU A 25 4.63 8.18 -16.82
N ASP A 26 4.26 8.39 -18.08
CA ASP A 26 4.76 9.50 -18.91
C ASP A 26 4.32 10.86 -18.34
N LEU A 27 3.06 10.97 -17.93
CA LEU A 27 2.54 12.16 -17.26
C LEU A 27 3.32 12.46 -15.96
N LEU A 28 3.54 11.46 -15.11
CA LEU A 28 4.30 11.63 -13.88
C LEU A 28 5.74 12.05 -14.16
N SER A 29 6.41 11.37 -15.10
CA SER A 29 7.81 11.65 -15.45
C SER A 29 7.98 13.06 -16.02
N SER A 30 7.00 13.61 -16.74
CA SER A 30 7.02 15.01 -17.18
C SER A 30 6.91 16.04 -16.06
N ARG A 31 6.42 15.64 -14.88
CA ARG A 31 6.11 16.55 -13.75
C ARG A 31 7.06 16.41 -12.57
N VAL A 32 7.82 15.32 -12.48
CA VAL A 32 8.73 15.07 -11.37
C VAL A 32 10.12 14.66 -11.86
N LYS A 33 11.15 15.00 -11.07
CA LYS A 33 12.54 14.65 -11.41
C LYS A 33 12.82 13.14 -11.40
N LYS A 34 12.05 12.38 -10.62
CA LYS A 34 12.26 10.93 -10.45
C LYS A 34 10.97 10.22 -10.07
N VAL A 35 10.64 9.19 -10.84
CA VAL A 35 9.60 8.23 -10.49
C VAL A 35 10.27 6.97 -9.91
N VAL A 36 9.76 6.52 -8.78
CA VAL A 36 10.17 5.27 -8.13
C VAL A 36 8.93 4.40 -8.01
N LEU A 37 9.00 3.18 -8.51
CA LEU A 37 7.96 2.16 -8.38
C LEU A 37 8.49 1.06 -7.45
N VAL A 38 7.83 0.85 -6.32
CA VAL A 38 8.07 -0.31 -5.47
C VAL A 38 7.33 -1.50 -6.09
N LYS A 39 7.99 -2.65 -6.22
CA LYS A 39 7.39 -3.83 -6.87
C LYS A 39 6.22 -4.40 -6.07
N GLY A 40 5.06 -4.43 -6.71
CA GLY A 40 3.93 -5.24 -6.33
C GLY A 40 4.12 -6.72 -6.63
N ASN A 41 3.21 -7.56 -6.14
CA ASN A 41 3.14 -8.97 -6.52
C ASN A 41 2.66 -9.15 -7.98
N HIS A 42 2.07 -8.11 -8.58
CA HIS A 42 1.52 -8.12 -9.95
C HIS A 42 2.40 -7.43 -11.01
N ASP A 43 3.54 -6.86 -10.62
CA ASP A 43 4.30 -5.94 -11.49
C ASP A 43 5.38 -6.59 -12.39
N THR A 44 5.34 -7.92 -12.60
CA THR A 44 6.37 -8.67 -13.34
C THR A 44 6.57 -8.24 -14.79
N ILE A 45 5.56 -7.62 -15.41
CA ILE A 45 5.58 -7.21 -16.82
C ILE A 45 6.06 -5.74 -16.98
N LEU A 46 6.25 -4.99 -15.89
CA LEU A 46 6.64 -3.56 -15.96
C LEU A 46 8.15 -3.32 -16.12
N GLU A 47 9.00 -4.33 -15.90
CA GLU A 47 10.46 -4.15 -15.93
C GLU A 47 11.01 -3.66 -17.28
N PRO A 48 10.57 -4.17 -18.45
CA PRO A 48 11.07 -3.70 -19.74
C PRO A 48 10.72 -2.23 -20.01
N ILE A 49 9.50 -1.78 -19.66
CA ILE A 49 9.07 -0.39 -19.86
C ILE A 49 9.83 0.56 -18.94
N ALA A 50 9.95 0.20 -17.66
CA ALA A 50 10.58 1.10 -16.71
C ALA A 50 12.03 1.40 -17.10
N ARG A 51 12.72 0.43 -17.71
CA ARG A 51 14.04 0.65 -18.33
C ARG A 51 14.00 1.67 -19.47
N MET A 52 12.98 1.65 -20.32
CA MET A 52 12.82 2.60 -21.44
C MET A 52 12.49 4.03 -21.00
N ARG A 53 12.02 4.22 -19.76
CA ARG A 53 11.53 5.51 -19.23
C ARG A 53 12.30 6.02 -18.01
N GLU A 54 13.46 5.45 -17.73
CA GLU A 54 14.29 5.77 -16.56
C GLU A 54 13.54 5.68 -15.21
N ILE A 55 12.51 4.84 -15.13
CA ILE A 55 11.73 4.62 -13.92
C ILE A 55 12.50 3.64 -13.04
N SER A 56 12.77 4.04 -11.80
CA SER A 56 13.46 3.19 -10.85
C SER A 56 12.48 2.19 -10.24
N ILE A 57 12.57 0.92 -10.65
CA ILE A 57 11.84 -0.17 -10.00
C ILE A 57 12.71 -0.76 -8.88
N VAL A 58 12.16 -0.86 -7.68
CA VAL A 58 12.85 -1.36 -6.49
C VAL A 58 11.96 -2.30 -5.67
N ASP A 59 12.54 -3.21 -4.90
CA ASP A 59 11.80 -4.09 -3.98
C ASP A 59 11.24 -3.34 -2.76
N PHE A 60 11.98 -2.33 -2.32
CA PHE A 60 11.62 -1.40 -1.26
C PHE A 60 12.36 -0.08 -1.46
N TYR A 61 11.81 0.99 -0.88
CA TYR A 61 12.32 2.34 -1.04
C TYR A 61 12.51 3.03 0.32
N PHE A 62 13.65 3.70 0.48
CA PHE A 62 13.94 4.54 1.64
C PHE A 62 13.82 6.02 1.27
N PRO A 63 12.76 6.72 1.67
CA PRO A 63 12.73 8.17 1.55
C PRO A 63 13.76 8.83 2.49
N GLY A 64 14.60 9.70 1.91
CA GLY A 64 15.56 10.50 2.67
C GLY A 64 16.86 9.78 3.05
N LYS A 65 17.81 10.54 3.62
CA LYS A 65 19.18 10.06 3.88
C LYS A 65 19.31 9.11 5.07
N LYS A 66 18.44 9.25 6.09
CA LYS A 66 18.54 8.52 7.36
C LYS A 66 18.10 7.05 7.29
N LYS A 67 17.42 6.64 6.20
CA LYS A 67 16.87 5.28 6.01
C LYS A 67 16.01 4.75 7.19
N ASP A 68 15.38 5.65 7.97
CA ASP A 68 14.55 5.29 9.13
C ASP A 68 13.15 4.77 8.73
N ILE A 69 12.66 5.18 7.55
CA ILE A 69 11.37 4.78 7.00
C ILE A 69 11.64 3.92 5.77
N CYS A 70 11.03 2.75 5.71
CA CYS A 70 11.07 1.86 4.57
C CYS A 70 9.66 1.70 4.00
N ILE A 71 9.54 1.82 2.69
CA ILE A 71 8.29 1.65 1.96
C ILE A 71 8.43 0.40 1.11
N THR A 72 7.53 -0.56 1.29
CA THR A 72 7.49 -1.80 0.51
C THR A 72 6.04 -2.14 0.18
N HIS A 73 5.80 -2.94 -0.86
CA HIS A 73 4.42 -3.32 -1.20
C HIS A 73 3.74 -4.05 -0.04
N GLY A 74 4.44 -4.99 0.60
CA GLY A 74 3.90 -5.73 1.74
C GLY A 74 3.41 -7.14 1.43
N HIS A 75 3.57 -7.63 0.21
CA HIS A 75 3.25 -9.03 -0.17
C HIS A 75 4.25 -10.05 0.40
N LYS A 76 5.46 -9.60 0.80
CA LYS A 76 6.55 -10.45 1.29
C LYS A 76 7.38 -9.76 2.37
N ILE A 77 7.95 -10.55 3.29
CA ILE A 77 8.93 -10.08 4.27
C ILE A 77 10.33 -10.13 3.65
N TRP A 78 11.02 -8.99 3.62
CA TRP A 78 12.38 -8.89 3.11
C TRP A 78 13.41 -9.33 4.17
N LYS A 79 14.43 -10.08 3.73
CA LYS A 79 15.55 -10.51 4.58
C LYS A 79 16.74 -9.54 4.56
N ASP A 80 16.66 -8.51 3.72
CA ASP A 80 17.71 -7.52 3.52
C ASP A 80 18.11 -6.81 4.83
N PRO A 81 19.41 -6.71 5.18
CA PRO A 81 19.85 -6.03 6.39
C PRO A 81 19.48 -4.54 6.45
N GLU A 82 19.47 -3.83 5.33
CA GLU A 82 19.04 -2.43 5.28
C GLU A 82 17.56 -2.31 5.61
N PHE A 83 16.72 -3.17 5.03
CA PHE A 83 15.29 -3.25 5.36
C PHE A 83 15.08 -3.44 6.87
N ARG A 84 15.85 -4.33 7.49
CA ARG A 84 15.77 -4.62 8.92
C ARG A 84 16.19 -3.44 9.81
N ARG A 85 16.97 -2.47 9.32
CA ARG A 85 17.35 -1.27 10.09
C ARG A 85 16.23 -0.22 10.17
N ALA A 86 15.25 -0.28 9.28
CA ALA A 86 14.13 0.65 9.29
C ALA A 86 13.39 0.63 10.63
N LYS A 87 13.02 1.81 11.15
CA LYS A 87 12.21 1.97 12.37
C LYS A 87 10.72 2.00 12.05
N THR A 88 10.38 2.48 10.87
CA THR A 88 9.00 2.52 10.35
C THR A 88 8.92 1.78 9.02
N ILE A 89 7.89 0.96 8.86
CA ILE A 89 7.59 0.24 7.62
C ILE A 89 6.23 0.74 7.12
N ILE A 90 6.14 1.11 5.84
CA ILE A 90 4.90 1.49 5.17
C ILE A 90 4.59 0.43 4.11
N ILE A 91 3.38 -0.13 4.14
CA ILE A 91 2.90 -1.18 3.22
C ILE A 91 1.62 -0.77 2.49
N GLY A 92 1.43 -1.27 1.27
CA GLY A 92 0.27 -0.99 0.41
C GLY A 92 -0.66 -2.19 0.19
N ASN A 93 -0.11 -3.38 -0.01
CA ASN A 93 -0.77 -4.61 -0.50
C ASN A 93 -2.16 -4.94 0.07
N GLU A 94 -2.42 -4.65 1.34
CA GLU A 94 -3.73 -4.97 1.95
C GLU A 94 -4.81 -3.95 1.59
N HIS A 95 -4.43 -2.70 1.31
CA HIS A 95 -5.36 -1.58 1.15
C HIS A 95 -6.46 -1.58 2.22
N PRO A 96 -6.11 -1.41 3.51
CA PRO A 96 -7.03 -1.68 4.60
C PRO A 96 -8.23 -0.73 4.60
N SER A 97 -9.36 -1.30 4.98
CA SER A 97 -10.63 -0.62 5.17
C SER A 97 -11.34 -1.18 6.40
N ILE A 98 -12.35 -0.46 6.88
CA ILE A 98 -13.17 -0.87 8.03
C ILE A 98 -14.66 -0.61 7.75
N SER A 99 -15.52 -1.60 8.04
CA SER A 99 -16.97 -1.41 7.92
C SER A 99 -17.56 -0.68 9.12
N ILE A 100 -17.90 0.60 9.04
CA ILE A 100 -18.60 1.29 10.13
C ILE A 100 -20.09 0.94 10.06
N ARG A 101 -20.67 0.56 11.21
CA ARG A 101 -22.09 0.21 11.33
C ARG A 101 -22.85 1.24 12.15
N ASP A 102 -24.03 1.60 11.64
CA ASP A 102 -25.04 2.38 12.36
C ASP A 102 -26.42 1.76 12.12
N GLY A 103 -26.95 1.09 13.14
CA GLY A 103 -28.16 0.27 13.04
C GLY A 103 -28.04 -0.83 11.98
N VAL A 104 -28.91 -0.78 10.96
CA VAL A 104 -28.91 -1.74 9.83
C VAL A 104 -27.94 -1.35 8.71
N LYS A 105 -27.40 -0.12 8.72
CA LYS A 105 -26.47 0.35 7.69
C LYS A 105 -25.05 -0.06 8.04
N SER A 106 -24.32 -0.56 7.05
CA SER A 106 -22.90 -0.88 7.15
C SER A 106 -22.24 -0.30 5.90
N GLU A 107 -21.27 0.59 6.09
CA GLU A 107 -20.52 1.21 5.01
C GLU A 107 -19.03 0.95 5.20
N LEU A 108 -18.33 0.66 4.10
CA LEU A 108 -16.90 0.35 4.10
C LEU A 108 -16.09 1.62 3.88
N TYR A 109 -15.18 1.91 4.81
CA TYR A 109 -14.34 3.10 4.76
C TYR A 109 -12.88 2.74 4.66
N LYS A 110 -12.19 3.34 3.69
CA LYS A 110 -10.73 3.27 3.56
C LYS A 110 -10.06 3.82 4.80
N CYS A 111 -9.01 3.17 5.25
CA CYS A 111 -8.27 3.65 6.40
C CYS A 111 -6.76 3.45 6.26
N PHE A 112 -5.99 4.23 7.02
CA PHE A 112 -4.66 3.79 7.41
C PHE A 112 -4.79 2.94 8.67
N LEU A 113 -4.01 1.87 8.72
CA LEU A 113 -3.88 1.04 9.89
C LEU A 113 -2.46 1.19 10.46
N VAL A 114 -2.35 1.69 11.69
CA VAL A 114 -1.06 2.05 12.31
C VAL A 114 -0.85 1.24 13.58
N GLY A 115 0.24 0.48 13.64
CA GLY A 115 0.55 -0.34 14.81
C GLY A 115 2.02 -0.71 14.86
N LYS A 116 2.31 -1.88 15.43
CA LYS A 116 3.67 -2.41 15.53
C LYS A 116 3.81 -3.74 14.82
N TRP A 117 5.00 -3.99 14.27
CA TRP A 117 5.40 -5.30 13.75
C TRP A 117 6.88 -5.51 14.08
N ASN A 118 7.20 -6.60 14.80
CA ASN A 118 8.56 -6.89 15.26
C ASN A 118 9.28 -5.68 15.91
N GLY A 119 8.57 -4.97 16.80
CA GLY A 119 9.08 -3.79 17.50
C GLY A 119 9.19 -2.51 16.65
N LYS A 120 8.87 -2.56 15.35
CA LYS A 120 8.89 -1.42 14.42
C LYS A 120 7.50 -0.83 14.28
N LYS A 121 7.42 0.47 13.97
CA LYS A 121 6.14 1.08 13.58
C LYS A 121 5.73 0.53 12.21
N LEU A 122 4.49 0.07 12.09
CA LEU A 122 3.91 -0.39 10.83
C LEU A 122 2.77 0.56 10.45
N VAL A 123 2.73 0.96 9.18
CA VAL A 123 1.64 1.74 8.58
C VAL A 123 1.18 1.00 7.33
N ALA A 124 -0.04 0.48 7.33
CA ALA A 124 -0.69 0.01 6.12
C ALA A 124 -1.53 1.14 5.52
N MET A 125 -1.30 1.47 4.25
CA MET A 125 -1.96 2.56 3.54
C MET A 125 -3.15 2.06 2.71
N PRO A 126 -4.25 2.81 2.63
CA PRO A 126 -5.39 2.44 1.82
C PRO A 126 -5.08 2.56 0.33
N SER A 127 -5.96 1.99 -0.51
CA SER A 127 -5.88 2.22 -1.95
C SER A 127 -6.22 3.67 -2.30
N ILE A 128 -5.42 4.26 -3.20
CA ILE A 128 -5.70 5.58 -3.77
C ILE A 128 -6.84 5.55 -4.79
N LEU A 129 -7.18 4.38 -5.33
CA LEU A 129 -8.15 4.25 -6.43
C LEU A 129 -9.58 4.34 -5.90
N PRO A 130 -10.41 5.31 -6.34
CA PRO A 130 -11.75 5.52 -5.78
C PRO A 130 -12.65 4.28 -5.79
N ILE A 131 -12.52 3.45 -6.83
CA ILE A 131 -13.34 2.26 -7.06
C ILE A 131 -12.91 1.07 -6.18
N ILE A 132 -11.64 1.01 -5.77
CA ILE A 132 -11.14 -0.07 -4.93
C ILE A 132 -11.40 0.30 -3.47
N GLU A 133 -12.41 -0.32 -2.88
CA GLU A 133 -12.81 -0.07 -1.49
C GLU A 133 -11.77 -0.55 -0.50
N GLY A 134 -11.00 -1.61 -0.81
CA GLY A 134 -10.00 -2.19 0.07
C GLY A 134 -10.50 -3.39 0.87
N THR A 135 -9.66 -3.96 1.73
CA THR A 135 -9.98 -5.16 2.53
C THR A 135 -10.51 -4.76 3.90
N ASP A 136 -11.72 -5.21 4.28
CA ASP A 136 -12.23 -5.04 5.64
C ASP A 136 -11.40 -5.88 6.62
N VAL A 137 -10.48 -5.22 7.34
CA VAL A 137 -9.50 -5.88 8.20
C VAL A 137 -10.11 -6.62 9.40
N ARG A 138 -11.41 -6.45 9.67
CA ARG A 138 -12.14 -7.19 10.73
C ARG A 138 -12.88 -8.41 10.21
N ARG A 139 -13.18 -8.48 8.91
CA ARG A 139 -14.09 -9.50 8.34
C ARG A 139 -13.41 -10.38 7.31
N GLU A 140 -12.50 -9.80 6.55
CA GLU A 140 -11.88 -10.46 5.41
C GLU A 140 -10.54 -11.09 5.78
N LYS A 141 -10.07 -11.97 4.88
CA LYS A 141 -8.81 -12.67 5.06
C LYS A 141 -7.64 -11.76 4.71
N ILE A 142 -6.83 -11.47 5.73
CA ILE A 142 -5.58 -10.72 5.58
C ILE A 142 -4.56 -11.47 4.71
N LEU A 143 -4.05 -10.81 3.68
CA LEU A 143 -3.07 -11.37 2.74
C LEU A 143 -1.63 -11.06 3.14
N SER A 144 -1.36 -9.83 3.57
CA SER A 144 -0.04 -9.34 3.88
C SER A 144 0.56 -10.05 5.10
N PRO A 145 1.77 -10.64 4.99
CA PRO A 145 2.44 -11.24 6.15
C PRO A 145 2.76 -10.25 7.28
N TYR A 146 2.73 -8.94 7.04
CA TYR A 146 2.91 -7.91 8.08
C TYR A 146 1.67 -7.75 8.96
N LEU A 147 0.50 -8.09 8.45
CA LEU A 147 -0.78 -7.96 9.14
C LEU A 147 -1.32 -9.31 9.63
N LYS A 148 -0.63 -10.43 9.35
CA LYS A 148 -0.91 -11.76 9.92
C LYS A 148 -0.46 -11.86 11.38
N GLN A 149 -1.06 -11.02 12.21
CA GLN A 149 -0.85 -10.91 13.66
C GLN A 149 -2.12 -10.33 14.29
N PRO A 150 -2.28 -10.37 15.62
CA PRO A 150 -3.37 -9.67 16.28
C PRO A 150 -3.35 -8.16 15.96
N LEU A 151 -4.44 -7.64 15.40
CA LEU A 151 -4.56 -6.24 14.99
C LEU A 151 -5.28 -5.35 16.00
N LYS A 152 -5.69 -5.91 17.15
CA LYS A 152 -6.50 -5.23 18.18
C LYS A 152 -5.95 -3.86 18.62
N ASP A 153 -4.63 -3.75 18.76
CA ASP A 153 -3.94 -2.55 19.22
C ASP A 153 -3.59 -1.57 18.09
N PHE A 154 -3.97 -1.87 16.85
CA PHE A 154 -3.71 -0.97 15.73
C PHE A 154 -4.71 0.18 15.74
N GLU A 155 -4.17 1.39 15.61
CA GLU A 155 -4.94 2.62 15.44
C GLU A 155 -5.48 2.71 14.01
N VAL A 156 -6.76 3.05 13.91
CA VAL A 156 -7.47 3.21 12.65
C VAL A 156 -7.61 4.70 12.35
N PHE A 157 -7.22 5.08 11.14
CA PHE A 157 -7.38 6.44 10.62
C PHE A 157 -8.20 6.41 9.33
N VAL A 158 -9.48 6.72 9.42
CA VAL A 158 -10.40 6.72 8.27
C VAL A 158 -10.10 7.89 7.33
N VAL A 159 -10.16 7.63 6.03
CA VAL A 159 -9.95 8.62 4.97
C VAL A 159 -11.31 9.04 4.40
N GLY A 160 -11.68 10.30 4.63
CA GLY A 160 -12.82 10.98 4.01
C GLY A 160 -12.39 12.27 3.34
N ASP A 161 -13.11 13.37 3.58
CA ASP A 161 -12.69 14.74 3.24
C ASP A 161 -11.38 15.14 3.95
N LYS A 162 -11.16 14.57 5.13
CA LYS A 162 -9.91 14.61 5.89
C LYS A 162 -9.63 13.24 6.51
N VAL A 163 -8.52 13.16 7.24
CA VAL A 163 -8.15 11.95 7.99
C VAL A 163 -8.72 12.04 9.40
N TYR A 164 -9.51 11.03 9.79
CA TYR A 164 -10.16 10.94 11.09
C TYR A 164 -9.54 9.82 11.92
N ARG A 165 -9.10 10.12 13.14
CA ARG A 165 -8.65 9.09 14.08
C ARG A 165 -9.87 8.44 14.73
N PHE A 166 -10.04 7.14 14.51
CA PHE A 166 -11.15 6.33 15.02
C PHE A 166 -10.80 5.53 16.28
N GLY A 167 -9.54 5.57 16.70
CA GLY A 167 -9.05 4.83 17.87
C GLY A 167 -8.53 3.46 17.49
N LYS A 168 -8.43 2.55 18.46
CA LYS A 168 -7.92 1.21 18.19
C LYS A 168 -8.97 0.36 17.49
N LEU A 169 -8.52 -0.63 16.72
CA LEU A 169 -9.38 -1.57 16.02
C LEU A 169 -10.31 -2.34 16.96
N GLU A 170 -9.85 -2.66 18.19
CA GLU A 170 -10.66 -3.32 19.22
C GLU A 170 -11.80 -2.46 19.78
N ASP A 171 -11.66 -1.15 19.75
CA ASP A 171 -12.64 -0.20 20.28
C ASP A 171 -13.78 0.07 19.27
N LEU A 172 -13.61 -0.37 18.02
CA LEU A 172 -14.57 -0.19 16.94
C LEU A 172 -15.64 -1.29 16.98
N LYS A 173 -16.87 -0.87 17.28
CA LYS A 173 -18.07 -1.71 17.23
C LYS A 173 -18.53 -2.02 15.81
#